data_AF-A0A3N7IUS9-F1
#
_entry.id   AF-A0A3N7IUS9-F1
#
_cell.length_a   1.000
_cell.length_b   1.000
_cell.length_c   1.000
_cell.angle_alpha   90.00
_cell.angle_beta   90.00
_cell.angle_gamma   90.00
#
_symmetry.space_group_name_H-M   'P 1'
#
loop_
_entity.id
_entity.type
_entity.pdbx_description
1 polymer ?
#
loop_
_entity_poly.entity_id
_entity_poly.type
_entity_poly.pdbx_seq_one_letter_code
_entity_poly.pdbx_strand_id
1 'polypeptide(L)'
;MKRFAELFVAIDQTTKTNEKVAAIVRYLADSDDRSSLYAIALLIGNRPRRPVKTSDLKAWATSAAGIPDWLFEESYHIVGDLAEAIALMLPPNLLSEHDYRLPDVVVQLAELPEQTDEQKREIITGYWQYLSRDERFIFTKLITGNFRMGVSRQLVIKALSIHLGMDETTVAHRLMGKWIPAAETMASLFAEPEQGSRDFQPYPFYLAYQLDGSLESLAIPHDELTAYAVQFFLDVPIVYIAQRFQ
;
A
#
# COMPACT_ATOMS: atom_id res chain seq x y z
N MET A 1 14.11 6.11 2.84
CA MET A 1 13.09 6.52 3.81
C MET A 1 12.72 7.96 3.55
N LYS A 2 13.68 8.88 3.62
CA LYS A 2 13.51 10.31 3.29
C LYS A 2 12.67 10.59 2.04
N ARG A 3 13.13 10.14 0.86
CA ARG A 3 12.38 10.30 -0.41
C ARG A 3 10.96 9.72 -0.37
N PHE A 4 10.76 8.61 0.34
CA PHE A 4 9.46 7.96 0.45
C PHE A 4 8.53 8.70 1.42
N ALA A 5 9.08 9.27 2.50
CA ALA A 5 8.35 10.18 3.38
C ALA A 5 7.97 11.47 2.66
N GLU A 6 8.86 12.03 1.83
CA GLU A 6 8.56 13.19 0.98
C GLU A 6 7.43 12.87 -0.03
N LEU A 7 7.46 11.69 -0.65
CA LEU A 7 6.37 11.21 -1.51
C LEU A 7 5.06 11.13 -0.73
N PHE A 8 5.07 10.56 0.49
CA PHE A 8 3.90 10.49 1.35
C PHE A 8 3.32 11.87 1.60
N VAL A 9 4.14 12.79 2.09
CA VAL A 9 3.72 14.15 2.46
C VAL A 9 3.14 14.87 1.25
N ALA A 10 3.78 14.76 0.08
CA ALA A 10 3.30 15.36 -1.15
C ALA A 10 1.94 14.83 -1.60
N ILE A 11 1.66 13.54 -1.36
CA ILE A 11 0.37 12.92 -1.68
C ILE A 11 -0.71 13.33 -0.67
N ASP A 12 -0.37 13.35 0.62
CA ASP A 12 -1.31 13.61 1.71
C ASP A 12 -1.77 15.08 1.72
N GLN A 13 -0.90 16.01 1.35
CA GLN A 13 -1.18 17.45 1.29
C GLN A 13 -2.03 17.89 0.09
N THR A 14 -2.38 16.99 -0.83
CA THR A 14 -3.18 17.34 -2.01
C THR A 14 -4.41 16.45 -2.19
N THR A 15 -5.48 17.06 -2.66
CA THR A 15 -6.69 16.36 -3.12
C THR A 15 -6.72 16.19 -4.63
N LYS A 16 -5.81 16.84 -5.38
CA LYS A 16 -5.82 16.82 -6.84
C LYS A 16 -5.15 15.57 -7.39
N THR A 17 -5.91 14.82 -8.18
CA THR A 17 -5.44 13.58 -8.82
C THR A 17 -4.14 13.75 -9.60
N ASN A 18 -4.04 14.79 -10.43
CA ASN A 18 -2.86 14.99 -11.27
C ASN A 18 -1.60 15.32 -10.45
N GLU A 19 -1.73 16.03 -9.33
CA GLU A 19 -0.59 16.32 -8.44
C GLU A 19 -0.09 15.04 -7.76
N LYS A 20 -1.00 14.14 -7.35
CA LYS A 20 -0.64 12.82 -6.82
C LYS A 20 0.12 11.98 -7.85
N VAL A 21 -0.37 11.92 -9.09
CA VAL A 21 0.32 11.21 -10.18
C VAL A 21 1.71 11.80 -10.42
N ALA A 22 1.82 13.12 -10.49
CA ALA A 22 3.11 13.80 -10.68
C ALA A 22 4.10 13.53 -9.54
N ALA A 23 3.63 13.47 -8.29
CA ALA A 23 4.47 13.12 -7.15
C ALA A 23 5.03 11.70 -7.25
N ILE A 24 4.21 10.73 -7.67
CA ILE A 24 4.64 9.34 -7.88
C ILE A 24 5.66 9.27 -9.04
N VAL A 25 5.39 9.92 -10.17
CA VAL A 25 6.32 9.96 -11.31
C VAL A 25 7.68 10.53 -10.91
N ARG A 26 7.69 11.65 -10.17
CA ARG A 26 8.91 12.26 -9.66
C ARG A 26 9.68 11.29 -8.76
N TYR A 27 9.00 10.65 -7.82
CA TYR A 27 9.63 9.66 -6.94
C TYR A 27 10.26 8.51 -7.74
N LEU A 28 9.56 7.98 -8.75
CA LEU A 28 10.07 6.88 -9.59
C LEU A 28 11.29 7.30 -10.42
N ALA A 29 11.33 8.55 -10.91
CA ALA A 29 12.47 9.07 -11.67
C ALA A 29 13.72 9.28 -10.80
N ASP A 30 13.53 9.70 -9.56
CA ASP A 30 14.64 10.06 -8.67
C ASP A 30 15.13 8.92 -7.75
N SER A 31 14.43 7.78 -7.77
CA SER A 31 14.73 6.62 -6.91
C SER A 31 15.35 5.48 -7.70
N ASP A 32 16.17 4.67 -7.04
CA ASP A 32 16.68 3.44 -7.64
C ASP A 32 15.55 2.40 -7.85
N ASP A 33 15.73 1.51 -8.83
CA ASP A 33 14.74 0.50 -9.22
C ASP A 33 14.20 -0.32 -8.05
N ARG A 34 15.05 -0.65 -7.06
CA ARG A 34 14.64 -1.45 -5.90
C ARG A 34 13.73 -0.62 -4.98
N SER A 35 14.10 0.63 -4.71
CA SER A 35 13.25 1.57 -3.95
C SER A 35 11.93 1.87 -4.65
N SER A 36 11.94 1.98 -5.98
CA SER A 36 10.74 2.14 -6.81
C SER A 36 9.83 0.92 -6.73
N LEU A 37 10.37 -0.28 -6.88
CA LEU A 37 9.62 -1.54 -6.80
C LEU A 37 8.90 -1.71 -5.46
N TYR A 38 9.60 -1.47 -4.34
CA TYR A 38 9.00 -1.55 -3.01
C TYR A 38 7.95 -0.45 -2.76
N ALA A 39 8.18 0.78 -3.25
CA ALA A 39 7.19 1.84 -3.15
C ALA A 39 5.91 1.50 -3.93
N ILE A 40 6.04 0.97 -5.16
CA ILE A 40 4.90 0.50 -5.96
C ILE A 40 4.12 -0.56 -5.19
N ALA A 41 4.81 -1.56 -4.64
CA ALA A 41 4.20 -2.63 -3.86
C ALA A 41 3.35 -2.07 -2.70
N LEU A 42 3.92 -1.14 -1.93
CA LEU A 42 3.21 -0.50 -0.80
C LEU A 42 2.01 0.33 -1.27
N LEU A 43 2.15 1.10 -2.35
CA LEU A 43 1.09 1.96 -2.89
C LEU A 43 -0.10 1.16 -3.45
N ILE A 44 0.14 -0.01 -4.06
CA ILE A 44 -0.93 -0.88 -4.58
C ILE A 44 -1.55 -1.79 -3.51
N GLY A 45 -1.06 -1.70 -2.26
CA GLY A 45 -1.61 -2.40 -1.10
C GLY A 45 -0.90 -3.70 -0.69
N ASN A 46 0.25 -4.02 -1.28
CA ASN A 46 1.10 -5.12 -0.82
C ASN A 46 1.89 -4.66 0.42
N ARG A 47 1.29 -4.86 1.60
CA ARG A 47 1.83 -4.39 2.87
C ARG A 47 2.46 -5.54 3.66
N PRO A 48 3.56 -5.27 4.40
CA PRO A 48 4.10 -6.25 5.33
C PRO A 48 3.06 -6.61 6.41
N ARG A 49 3.10 -7.87 6.86
CA ARG A 49 2.25 -8.33 7.96
C ARG A 49 2.67 -7.60 9.23
N ARG A 50 1.68 -7.20 10.03
CA ARG A 50 1.89 -6.52 11.31
C ARG A 50 2.78 -7.38 12.25
N PRO A 51 4.02 -6.95 12.54
CA PRO A 51 4.96 -7.76 13.31
C PRO A 51 4.89 -7.51 14.83
N VAL A 52 4.25 -6.41 15.25
CA VAL A 52 4.26 -5.94 16.66
C VAL A 52 2.85 -5.55 17.14
N LYS A 53 2.55 -5.83 18.41
CA LYS A 53 1.30 -5.42 19.07
C LYS A 53 1.30 -3.91 19.35
N THR A 54 0.11 -3.31 19.38
CA THR A 54 -0.03 -1.87 19.65
C THR A 54 0.40 -1.55 21.08
N SER A 55 0.11 -2.43 22.04
CA SER A 55 0.53 -2.29 23.43
C SER A 55 2.03 -2.08 23.55
N ASP A 56 2.80 -2.89 22.82
CA ASP A 56 4.25 -2.90 22.93
C ASP A 56 4.84 -1.64 22.29
N LEU A 57 4.34 -1.25 21.10
CA LEU A 57 4.72 0.02 20.46
C LEU A 57 4.44 1.24 21.36
N LYS A 58 3.27 1.28 22.02
CA LYS A 58 2.93 2.35 22.96
C LYS A 58 3.91 2.36 24.13
N ALA A 59 4.13 1.22 24.78
CA ALA A 59 5.04 1.12 25.92
C ALA A 59 6.47 1.55 25.55
N TRP A 60 6.98 1.12 24.39
CA TRP A 60 8.30 1.50 23.93
C TRP A 60 8.40 2.98 23.56
N ALA A 61 7.37 3.54 22.91
CA ALA A 61 7.33 4.96 22.57
C ALA A 61 7.28 5.84 23.82
N THR A 62 6.41 5.50 24.79
CA THR A 62 6.30 6.19 26.07
C THR A 62 7.62 6.16 26.84
N SER A 63 8.27 4.99 26.91
CA SER A 63 9.59 4.84 27.54
C SER A 63 10.67 5.65 26.82
N ALA A 64 10.70 5.64 25.48
CA ALA A 64 11.66 6.40 24.68
C ALA A 64 11.42 7.92 24.77
N ALA A 65 10.18 8.35 24.95
CA ALA A 65 9.82 9.76 25.15
C ALA A 65 10.03 10.25 26.59
N GLY A 66 10.21 9.36 27.56
CA GLY A 66 10.35 9.71 28.96
C GLY A 66 9.08 10.35 29.55
N ILE A 67 7.90 10.01 29.00
CA ILE A 67 6.60 10.51 29.45
C ILE A 67 5.83 9.40 30.20
N PRO A 68 4.85 9.74 31.05
CA PRO A 68 3.99 8.73 31.66
C PRO A 68 2.90 8.24 30.69
N ASP A 69 2.43 6.99 30.88
CA ASP A 69 1.43 6.35 30.01
C ASP A 69 0.16 7.17 29.82
N TRP A 70 -0.34 7.80 30.89
CA TRP A 70 -1.57 8.60 30.83
C TRP A 70 -1.44 9.79 29.87
N LEU A 71 -0.26 10.41 29.76
CA LEU A 71 -0.03 11.54 28.87
C LEU A 71 -0.01 11.09 27.41
N PHE A 72 0.55 9.91 27.15
CA PHE A 72 0.51 9.30 25.82
C PHE A 72 -0.94 9.01 25.41
N GLU A 73 -1.74 8.39 26.28
CA GLU A 73 -3.15 8.07 25.98
C GLU A 73 -3.99 9.32 25.71
N GLU A 74 -3.89 10.35 26.56
CA GLU A 74 -4.59 11.63 26.34
C GLU A 74 -4.22 12.25 24.98
N SER A 75 -2.94 12.21 24.61
CA SER A 75 -2.48 12.77 23.34
C SER A 75 -2.91 11.94 22.15
N TYR A 76 -2.87 10.62 22.28
CA TYR A 76 -3.39 9.69 21.27
C TYR A 76 -4.89 9.90 21.03
N HIS A 77 -5.68 10.17 22.08
CA HIS A 77 -7.10 10.48 21.95
C HIS A 77 -7.38 11.73 21.11
N ILE A 78 -6.51 12.74 21.19
CA ILE A 78 -6.63 13.98 20.40
C ILE A 78 -6.17 13.77 18.96
N VAL A 79 -5.05 13.08 18.75
CA VAL A 79 -4.45 12.87 17.41
C VAL A 79 -5.27 11.85 16.60
N GLY A 80 -5.76 10.79 17.23
CA GLY A 80 -6.55 9.74 16.58
C GLY A 80 -5.76 8.74 15.75
N ASP A 81 -4.45 8.94 15.57
CA ASP A 81 -3.54 8.02 14.88
C ASP A 81 -2.32 7.66 15.73
N LEU A 82 -2.09 6.35 15.90
CA LEU A 82 -1.01 5.85 16.75
C LEU A 82 0.37 6.21 16.21
N ALA A 83 0.56 6.11 14.89
CA ALA A 83 1.86 6.39 14.29
C ALA A 83 2.18 7.88 14.38
N GLU A 84 1.17 8.74 14.22
CA GLU A 84 1.34 10.19 14.35
C GLU A 84 1.61 10.59 15.80
N ALA A 85 0.86 10.03 16.75
CA ALA A 85 1.08 10.26 18.18
C ALA A 85 2.51 9.87 18.60
N ILE A 86 2.99 8.70 18.16
CA ILE A 86 4.38 8.25 18.41
C ILE A 86 5.38 9.21 17.75
N ALA A 87 5.18 9.58 16.48
CA ALA A 87 6.10 10.46 15.76
C ALA A 87 6.23 11.85 16.39
N LEU A 88 5.13 12.39 16.93
CA LEU A 88 5.08 13.69 17.61
C LEU A 88 5.67 13.65 19.03
N MET A 89 5.51 12.53 19.75
CA MET A 89 5.94 12.41 21.14
C MET A 89 7.40 12.05 21.32
N LEU A 90 7.98 11.33 20.37
CA LEU A 90 9.38 10.95 20.45
C LEU A 90 10.27 12.21 20.41
N PRO A 91 11.33 12.26 21.24
CA PRO A 91 12.21 13.42 21.31
C PRO A 91 12.87 13.68 19.95
N PRO A 92 13.32 14.92 19.67
CA PRO A 92 14.05 15.24 18.45
C PRO A 92 15.17 14.22 18.19
N ASN A 93 15.44 13.90 16.93
CA ASN A 93 16.55 13.03 16.57
C ASN A 93 17.86 13.64 17.08
N LEU A 94 18.49 12.98 18.06
CA LEU A 94 19.73 13.44 18.68
C LEU A 94 20.98 13.05 17.86
N LEU A 95 20.79 12.23 16.83
CA LEU A 95 21.84 11.65 16.01
C LEU A 95 21.73 12.20 14.59
N SER A 96 22.87 12.30 13.90
CA SER A 96 22.93 12.73 12.50
C SER A 96 22.00 11.89 11.63
N GLU A 97 21.25 12.55 10.73
CA GLU A 97 20.30 11.91 9.82
C GLU A 97 20.96 10.72 9.11
N HIS A 98 20.35 9.54 9.23
CA HIS A 98 20.81 8.34 8.55
C HIS A 98 19.97 8.10 7.29
N ASP A 99 20.61 7.89 6.15
CA ASP A 99 19.92 7.70 4.86
C ASP A 99 19.47 6.24 4.69
N TYR A 100 18.51 5.81 5.50
CA TYR A 100 17.92 4.46 5.36
C TYR A 100 17.19 4.34 4.04
N ARG A 101 17.41 3.25 3.30
CA ARG A 101 16.66 2.98 2.07
C ARG A 101 15.33 2.28 2.39
N LEU A 102 14.31 2.55 1.58
CA LEU A 102 12.98 1.94 1.78
C LEU A 102 13.02 0.39 1.73
N PRO A 103 13.71 -0.25 0.76
CA PRO A 103 13.73 -1.71 0.68
C PRO A 103 14.31 -2.35 1.94
N ASP A 104 15.41 -1.81 2.46
CA ASP A 104 16.12 -2.35 3.63
C ASP A 104 15.22 -2.31 4.87
N VAL A 105 14.50 -1.20 5.05
CA VAL A 105 13.51 -1.07 6.14
C VAL A 105 12.38 -2.08 6.00
N VAL A 106 11.79 -2.23 4.81
CA VAL A 106 10.67 -3.17 4.60
C VAL A 106 11.11 -4.62 4.78
N VAL A 107 12.31 -4.98 4.31
CA VAL A 107 12.91 -6.31 4.53
C VAL A 107 13.12 -6.55 6.03
N GLN A 108 13.73 -5.61 6.74
CA GLN A 108 13.95 -5.73 8.18
C GLN A 108 12.63 -5.90 8.95
N LEU A 109 11.57 -5.18 8.55
CA LEU A 109 10.25 -5.30 9.15
C LEU A 109 9.60 -6.67 8.90
N ALA A 110 9.88 -7.30 7.75
CA ALA A 110 9.37 -8.63 7.40
C ALA A 110 10.02 -9.75 8.23
N GLU A 111 11.23 -9.52 8.75
CA GLU A 111 11.98 -10.47 9.59
C GLU A 111 11.61 -10.37 11.08
N LEU A 112 11.00 -9.26 11.51
CA LEU A 112 10.62 -9.03 12.91
C LEU A 112 9.76 -10.14 13.55
N PRO A 113 8.82 -10.81 12.85
CA PRO A 113 8.04 -11.89 13.46
C PRO A 113 8.88 -13.01 14.08
N GLU A 114 10.07 -13.27 13.54
CA GLU A 114 11.00 -14.32 13.99
C GLU A 114 11.88 -13.88 15.18
N GLN A 115 11.82 -12.60 15.56
CA GLN A 115 12.64 -12.02 16.62
C GLN A 115 11.94 -12.09 17.99
N THR A 116 12.73 -12.07 19.05
CA THR A 116 12.21 -11.88 20.42
C THR A 116 11.68 -10.47 20.61
N ASP A 117 10.82 -10.26 21.61
CA ASP A 117 10.25 -8.94 21.86
C ASP A 117 11.31 -7.89 22.26
N GLU A 118 12.39 -8.32 22.89
CA GLU A 118 13.53 -7.45 23.20
C GLU A 118 14.27 -7.01 21.94
N GLN A 119 14.56 -7.95 21.02
CA GLN A 119 15.18 -7.61 19.73
C GLN A 119 14.28 -6.70 18.89
N LYS A 120 12.96 -6.95 18.86
CA LYS A 120 12.00 -6.07 18.18
C LYS A 120 12.07 -4.65 18.75
N ARG A 121 12.09 -4.53 20.08
CA ARG A 121 12.20 -3.25 20.80
C ARG A 121 13.47 -2.51 20.42
N GLU A 122 14.62 -3.18 20.45
CA GLU A 122 15.92 -2.61 20.08
C GLU A 122 15.93 -2.12 18.62
N ILE A 123 15.46 -2.94 17.68
CA ILE A 123 15.42 -2.57 16.26
C ILE A 123 14.54 -1.34 16.04
N ILE A 124 13.31 -1.35 16.58
CA ILE A 124 12.33 -0.27 16.36
C ILE A 124 12.78 1.04 17.01
N THR A 125 13.22 0.98 18.27
CA THR A 125 13.72 2.16 18.97
C THR A 125 15.03 2.68 18.34
N GLY A 126 15.86 1.79 17.80
CA GLY A 126 17.02 2.14 17.00
C GLY A 126 16.66 2.99 15.78
N TYR A 127 15.70 2.55 14.96
CA TYR A 127 15.21 3.36 13.84
C TYR A 127 14.66 4.72 14.29
N TRP A 128 13.84 4.77 15.34
CA TRP A 128 13.27 6.03 15.84
C TRP A 128 14.34 7.07 16.22
N GLN A 129 15.51 6.67 16.72
CA GLN A 129 16.56 7.61 17.09
C GLN A 129 17.14 8.39 15.90
N TYR A 130 17.16 7.80 14.70
CA TYR A 130 17.79 8.38 13.51
C TYR A 130 16.79 8.96 12.50
N LEU A 131 15.54 8.49 12.51
CA LEU A 131 14.50 8.96 11.59
C LEU A 131 13.97 10.35 12.01
N SER A 132 13.71 11.21 11.03
CA SER A 132 12.96 12.45 11.20
C SER A 132 11.50 12.18 11.59
N ARG A 133 10.76 13.23 12.00
CA ARG A 133 9.34 13.10 12.39
C ARG A 133 8.50 12.41 11.32
N ASP A 134 8.58 12.88 10.08
CA ASP A 134 7.75 12.35 8.99
C ASP A 134 8.17 10.91 8.64
N GLU A 135 9.47 10.60 8.71
CA GLU A 135 9.94 9.22 8.53
C GLU A 135 9.51 8.29 9.67
N ARG A 136 9.51 8.73 10.93
CA ARG A 136 9.00 7.97 12.08
C ARG A 136 7.51 7.66 11.91
N PHE A 137 6.75 8.64 11.42
CA PHE A 137 5.33 8.45 11.11
C PHE A 137 5.15 7.33 10.09
N ILE A 138 5.87 7.40 8.96
CA ILE A 138 5.79 6.40 7.89
C ILE A 138 6.28 5.03 8.35
N PHE A 139 7.42 4.97 9.01
CA PHE A 139 7.97 3.74 9.57
C PHE A 139 6.98 3.05 10.51
N THR A 140 6.37 3.82 11.41
CA THR A 140 5.39 3.28 12.37
C THR A 140 4.08 2.86 11.69
N LYS A 141 3.67 3.55 10.61
CA LYS A 141 2.55 3.11 9.76
C LYS A 141 2.83 1.79 9.06
N LEU A 142 4.07 1.56 8.61
CA LEU A 142 4.48 0.28 8.01
C LEU A 142 4.40 -0.87 9.03
N ILE A 143 4.82 -0.64 10.28
CA ILE A 143 4.72 -1.64 11.35
C ILE A 143 3.27 -1.97 11.67
N THR A 144 2.41 -0.95 11.81
CA THR A 144 1.02 -1.14 12.25
C THR A 144 0.11 -1.70 11.16
N GLY A 145 0.54 -1.66 9.88
CA GLY A 145 -0.22 -2.14 8.73
C GLY A 145 -1.35 -1.20 8.28
N ASN A 146 -1.60 -0.10 9.02
CA ASN A 146 -2.59 0.92 8.68
C ASN A 146 -2.06 1.95 7.66
N PHE A 147 -1.43 1.45 6.61
CA PHE A 147 -0.74 2.27 5.60
C PHE A 147 -1.71 2.73 4.50
N ARG A 148 -2.54 3.74 4.78
CA ARG A 148 -3.46 4.34 3.79
C ARG A 148 -2.86 5.63 3.24
N MET A 149 -2.51 5.62 1.95
CA MET A 149 -1.84 6.75 1.27
C MET A 149 -2.80 7.70 0.55
N GLY A 150 -4.11 7.39 0.50
CA GLY A 150 -5.04 8.19 -0.32
C GLY A 150 -4.74 8.14 -1.83
N VAL A 151 -4.12 7.06 -2.31
CA VAL A 151 -3.84 6.77 -3.72
C VAL A 151 -4.54 5.49 -4.12
N SER A 152 -5.31 5.51 -5.19
CA SER A 152 -5.91 4.30 -5.76
C SER A 152 -4.91 3.56 -6.65
N ARG A 153 -5.12 2.26 -6.84
CA ARG A 153 -4.32 1.45 -7.77
C ARG A 153 -4.26 2.06 -9.18
N GLN A 154 -5.36 2.65 -9.66
CA GLN A 154 -5.41 3.30 -10.98
C GLN A 154 -4.42 4.47 -11.08
N LEU A 155 -4.24 5.25 -10.01
CA LEU A 155 -3.28 6.36 -10.03
C LEU A 155 -1.84 5.88 -10.11
N VAL A 156 -1.54 4.75 -9.47
CA VAL A 156 -0.22 4.10 -9.57
C VAL A 156 0.02 3.60 -10.99
N ILE A 157 -0.98 2.94 -11.59
CA ILE A 157 -0.92 2.48 -13.00
C ILE A 157 -0.67 3.66 -13.94
N LYS A 158 -1.41 4.76 -13.79
CA LYS A 158 -1.23 5.97 -14.59
C LYS A 158 0.16 6.58 -14.42
N ALA A 159 0.68 6.65 -13.19
CA ALA A 159 2.03 7.15 -12.95
C ALA A 159 3.11 6.26 -13.59
N LEU A 160 2.95 4.94 -13.50
CA LEU A 160 3.86 3.98 -14.12
C LEU A 160 3.80 4.01 -15.64
N SER A 161 2.61 4.17 -16.23
CA SER A 161 2.44 4.37 -17.67
C SER A 161 3.25 5.58 -18.16
N ILE A 162 3.18 6.70 -17.46
CA ILE A 162 3.96 7.91 -17.76
C ILE A 162 5.46 7.66 -17.59
N HIS A 163 5.88 7.04 -16.48
CA HIS A 163 7.28 6.82 -16.17
C HIS A 163 7.96 5.82 -17.12
N LEU A 164 7.27 4.74 -17.49
CA LEU A 164 7.79 3.67 -18.35
C LEU A 164 7.51 3.91 -19.84
N GLY A 165 6.66 4.87 -20.20
CA GLY A 165 6.22 5.08 -21.59
C GLY A 165 5.36 3.93 -22.14
N MET A 166 4.62 3.24 -21.27
CA MET A 166 3.79 2.08 -21.60
C MET A 166 2.30 2.41 -21.51
N ASP A 167 1.44 1.68 -22.22
CA ASP A 167 -0.02 1.83 -22.09
C ASP A 167 -0.50 1.41 -20.68
N GLU A 168 -1.50 2.13 -20.14
CA GLU A 168 -2.07 1.85 -18.81
C GLU A 168 -2.59 0.40 -18.70
N THR A 169 -3.16 -0.16 -19.76
CA THR A 169 -3.66 -1.54 -19.81
C THR A 169 -2.53 -2.54 -19.68
N THR A 170 -1.41 -2.29 -20.38
CA THR A 170 -0.21 -3.14 -20.28
C THR A 170 0.38 -3.07 -18.87
N VAL A 171 0.53 -1.88 -18.30
CA VAL A 171 1.00 -1.70 -16.92
C VAL A 171 0.08 -2.40 -15.92
N ALA A 172 -1.23 -2.22 -16.05
CA ALA A 172 -2.22 -2.87 -15.21
C ALA A 172 -2.05 -4.39 -15.26
N HIS A 173 -1.92 -4.95 -16.47
CA HIS A 173 -1.69 -6.37 -16.70
C HIS A 173 -0.41 -6.88 -16.01
N ARG A 174 0.70 -6.14 -16.10
CA ARG A 174 1.97 -6.50 -15.42
C ARG A 174 1.88 -6.50 -13.90
N LEU A 175 1.05 -5.62 -13.35
CA LEU A 175 0.81 -5.55 -11.92
C LEU A 175 -0.24 -6.55 -11.43
N MET A 176 -0.85 -7.35 -12.32
CA MET A 176 -1.75 -8.43 -11.94
C MET A 176 -0.97 -9.61 -11.36
N GLY A 177 -1.66 -10.40 -10.54
CA GLY A 177 -1.06 -11.56 -9.88
C GLY A 177 -0.34 -11.22 -8.58
N LYS A 178 0.23 -12.26 -7.96
CA LYS A 178 1.00 -12.14 -6.73
C LYS A 178 2.47 -12.15 -7.08
N TRP A 179 3.12 -11.00 -6.94
CA TRP A 179 4.57 -10.88 -7.05
C TRP A 179 5.17 -10.43 -5.71
N ILE A 180 6.41 -10.84 -5.47
CA ILE A 180 7.14 -10.56 -4.22
C ILE A 180 8.25 -9.57 -4.56
N PRO A 181 8.25 -8.34 -4.01
CA PRO A 181 9.25 -7.32 -4.33
C PRO A 181 10.71 -7.77 -4.12
N ALA A 182 10.94 -8.70 -3.18
CA ALA A 182 12.27 -9.25 -2.92
C ALA A 182 12.79 -10.20 -4.01
N ALA A 183 11.90 -10.77 -4.82
CA ALA A 183 12.21 -11.75 -5.86
C ALA A 183 12.07 -11.18 -7.28
N GLU A 184 11.75 -9.89 -7.41
CA GLU A 184 11.46 -9.23 -8.68
C GLU A 184 12.34 -7.99 -8.90
N THR A 185 12.36 -7.52 -10.14
CA THR A 185 13.01 -6.27 -10.54
C THR A 185 12.04 -5.44 -11.40
N MET A 186 12.28 -4.13 -11.52
CA MET A 186 11.52 -3.30 -12.45
C MET A 186 11.60 -3.85 -13.89
N ALA A 187 12.79 -4.29 -14.31
CA ALA A 187 13.00 -4.87 -15.63
C ALA A 187 12.21 -6.17 -15.84
N SER A 188 12.26 -7.13 -14.92
CA SER A 188 11.53 -8.40 -15.04
C SER A 188 10.02 -8.20 -14.97
N LEU A 189 9.55 -7.34 -14.07
CA LEU A 189 8.12 -7.11 -13.85
C LEU A 189 7.45 -6.46 -15.07
N PHE A 190 8.16 -5.61 -15.80
CA PHE A 190 7.64 -4.88 -16.96
C PHE A 190 8.21 -5.34 -18.32
N ALA A 191 8.99 -6.42 -18.35
CA ALA A 191 9.50 -7.02 -19.58
C ALA A 191 8.37 -7.50 -20.51
N GLU A 192 8.63 -7.60 -21.82
CA GLU A 192 7.70 -8.24 -22.76
C GLU A 192 7.42 -9.70 -22.35
N PRO A 193 6.19 -10.19 -22.54
CA PRO A 193 5.87 -11.56 -22.13
C PRO A 193 6.56 -12.54 -23.08
N GLU A 194 7.09 -13.65 -22.56
CA GLU A 194 7.55 -14.73 -23.42
C GLU A 194 6.38 -15.26 -24.26
N GLN A 195 6.62 -15.48 -25.57
CA GLN A 195 5.62 -16.04 -26.48
C GLN A 195 5.15 -17.40 -25.94
N GLY A 196 3.90 -17.48 -25.47
CA GLY A 196 3.29 -18.72 -24.97
C GLY A 196 2.81 -18.67 -23.51
N SER A 197 3.16 -17.64 -22.74
CA SER A 197 2.46 -17.29 -21.49
C SER A 197 1.13 -16.63 -21.84
N ARG A 198 0.15 -17.44 -22.25
CA ARG A 198 -1.26 -17.05 -22.13
C ARG A 198 -1.67 -17.36 -20.70
N ASP A 199 -1.26 -16.50 -19.78
CA ASP A 199 -1.81 -16.52 -18.44
C ASP A 199 -3.32 -16.28 -18.55
N PHE A 200 -4.10 -17.12 -17.86
CA PHE A 200 -5.53 -16.97 -17.83
C PHE A 200 -5.86 -15.67 -17.10
N GLN A 201 -6.20 -14.64 -17.88
CA GLN A 201 -6.64 -13.35 -17.36
C GLN A 201 -8.07 -13.52 -16.84
N PRO A 202 -8.32 -13.38 -15.53
CA PRO A 202 -9.69 -13.19 -15.07
C PRO A 202 -10.17 -11.85 -15.65
N TYR A 203 -11.20 -11.89 -16.50
CA TYR A 203 -11.87 -10.68 -16.94
C TYR A 203 -12.47 -9.96 -15.71
N PRO A 204 -12.64 -8.64 -15.73
CA PRO A 204 -13.39 -7.96 -14.68
C PRO A 204 -14.81 -8.53 -14.60
N PHE A 205 -15.28 -8.85 -13.39
CA PHE A 205 -16.70 -9.17 -13.21
C PHE A 205 -17.52 -7.90 -13.44
N TYR A 206 -18.62 -8.04 -14.19
CA TYR A 206 -19.68 -7.07 -14.13
C TYR A 206 -20.34 -7.18 -12.75
N LEU A 207 -20.22 -6.12 -11.96
CA LEU A 207 -20.93 -6.03 -10.69
C LEU A 207 -22.41 -5.81 -10.98
N ALA A 208 -23.26 -6.52 -10.23
CA ALA A 208 -24.69 -6.30 -10.28
C ALA A 208 -25.03 -5.00 -9.55
N TYR A 209 -25.81 -4.15 -10.19
CA TYR A 209 -26.42 -3.01 -9.52
C TYR A 209 -27.65 -3.49 -8.76
N GLN A 210 -27.76 -3.10 -7.49
CA GLN A 210 -28.96 -3.35 -6.71
C GLN A 210 -30.14 -2.60 -7.34
N LEU A 211 -31.26 -3.28 -7.48
CA LEU A 211 -32.51 -2.66 -7.91
C LEU A 211 -33.20 -2.08 -6.67
N ASP A 212 -33.48 -0.77 -6.70
CA ASP A 212 -34.18 -0.05 -5.62
C ASP A 212 -35.73 -0.21 -5.71
N GLY A 213 -36.21 -1.22 -6.45
CA GLY A 213 -37.64 -1.43 -6.72
C GLY A 213 -37.95 -2.84 -7.20
N SER A 214 -39.24 -3.11 -7.44
CA SER A 214 -39.69 -4.39 -7.96
C SER A 214 -39.36 -4.53 -9.46
N LEU A 215 -39.34 -5.75 -9.98
CA LEU A 215 -38.96 -6.02 -11.37
C LEU A 215 -39.87 -5.27 -12.37
N GLU A 216 -41.13 -5.06 -11.99
CA GLU A 216 -42.15 -4.35 -12.76
C GLU A 216 -41.88 -2.84 -12.87
N SER A 217 -41.04 -2.28 -11.98
CA SER A 217 -40.65 -0.86 -11.99
C SER A 217 -39.51 -0.54 -12.95
N LEU A 218 -38.83 -1.57 -13.47
CA LEU A 218 -37.89 -1.44 -14.58
C LEU A 218 -38.70 -1.20 -15.87
N ALA A 219 -39.15 0.04 -16.06
CA ALA A 219 -39.81 0.49 -17.28
C ALA A 219 -38.79 0.57 -18.44
N ILE A 220 -38.33 -0.60 -18.91
CA ILE A 220 -37.49 -0.73 -20.08
C ILE A 220 -38.43 -0.79 -21.30
N PRO A 221 -38.33 0.14 -22.27
CA PRO A 221 -39.16 0.10 -23.47
C PRO A 221 -39.04 -1.25 -24.15
N HIS A 222 -40.18 -1.87 -24.40
CA HIS A 222 -40.32 -3.27 -24.85
C HIS A 222 -39.67 -3.57 -26.22
N ASP A 223 -39.17 -2.54 -26.92
CA ASP A 223 -38.68 -2.61 -28.30
C ASP A 223 -37.15 -2.64 -28.46
N GLU A 224 -36.34 -2.45 -27.39
CA GLU A 224 -34.87 -2.40 -27.54
C GLU A 224 -34.05 -3.43 -26.72
N LEU A 225 -34.66 -4.26 -25.88
CA LEU A 225 -33.96 -5.37 -25.20
C LEU A 225 -34.83 -6.64 -25.18
N THR A 226 -34.47 -7.62 -26.02
CA THR A 226 -35.34 -8.74 -26.40
C THR A 226 -35.28 -10.01 -25.54
N ALA A 227 -34.50 -10.08 -24.45
CA ALA A 227 -34.61 -11.15 -23.45
C ALA A 227 -33.74 -10.85 -22.22
N TYR A 228 -34.23 -11.19 -21.02
CA TYR A 228 -33.43 -11.26 -19.80
C TYR A 228 -33.42 -12.69 -19.24
N ALA A 229 -32.29 -13.10 -18.66
CA ALA A 229 -32.18 -14.35 -17.92
C ALA A 229 -32.20 -14.04 -16.41
N VAL A 230 -33.05 -14.73 -15.67
CA VAL A 230 -33.05 -14.68 -14.20
C VAL A 230 -32.20 -15.83 -13.70
N GLN A 231 -31.16 -15.51 -12.92
CA GLN A 231 -30.31 -16.48 -12.27
C GLN A 231 -30.31 -16.24 -10.77
N PHE A 232 -30.35 -17.31 -9.98
CA PHE A 232 -30.21 -17.22 -8.53
C PHE A 232 -28.81 -16.73 -8.17
N PHE A 233 -28.75 -15.71 -7.33
CA PHE A 233 -27.49 -15.29 -6.71
C PHE A 233 -27.17 -16.26 -5.57
N LEU A 234 -26.10 -17.03 -5.73
CA LEU A 234 -25.66 -18.00 -4.74
C LEU A 234 -24.73 -17.32 -3.74
N ASP A 235 -24.89 -17.61 -2.46
CA ASP A 235 -24.02 -17.10 -1.38
C ASP A 235 -22.73 -17.91 -1.27
N VAL A 236 -21.93 -17.90 -2.35
CA VAL A 236 -20.66 -18.61 -2.46
C VAL A 236 -19.61 -17.74 -3.17
N PRO A 237 -18.31 -17.99 -2.95
CA PRO A 237 -17.26 -17.28 -3.68
C PRO A 237 -17.38 -17.48 -5.19
N ILE A 238 -17.16 -16.41 -5.96
CA ILE A 238 -17.11 -16.49 -7.41
C ILE A 238 -15.76 -17.07 -7.85
N VAL A 239 -15.77 -18.06 -8.74
CA VAL A 239 -14.57 -18.79 -9.20
C VAL A 239 -14.44 -18.69 -10.72
N TYR A 240 -13.25 -18.32 -11.20
CA TYR A 240 -12.89 -18.46 -12.61
C TYR A 240 -12.38 -19.87 -12.88
N ILE A 241 -13.03 -20.57 -13.81
CA ILE A 241 -12.53 -21.83 -14.35
C ILE A 241 -12.04 -21.54 -15.76
N ALA A 242 -10.74 -21.67 -15.98
CA ALA A 242 -10.15 -21.50 -17.29
C ALA A 242 -9.48 -22.80 -17.71
N GLN A 243 -9.89 -23.34 -18.86
CA GLN A 243 -9.45 -24.64 -19.36
C GLN A 243 -8.60 -24.45 -20.61
N ARG A 244 -7.41 -25.06 -20.62
CA ARG A 244 -6.53 -25.09 -21.80
C ARG A 244 -6.99 -26.24 -22.69
N PHE A 245 -7.49 -25.95 -23.88
CA PHE A 245 -7.65 -26.98 -24.91
C PHE A 245 -6.27 -27.27 -25.51
N GLN A 246 -5.83 -28.53 -25.42
CA GLN A 246 -4.63 -29.04 -26.09
C GLN A 246 -4.91 -29.30 -27.56
#